data_AF-A0A7J4F918-F1
#
_entry.id   AF-A0A7J4F918-F1
#
_cell.length_a   1.000
_cell.length_b   1.000
_cell.length_c   1.000
_cell.angle_alpha   90.00
_cell.angle_beta   90.00
_cell.angle_gamma   90.00
#
_symmetry.space_group_name_H-M   'P 1'
#
loop_
_entity.id
_entity.type
_entity.pdbx_description
1 polymer ?
#
loop_
_entity_poly.entity_id
_entity_poly.type
_entity_poly.pdbx_seq_one_letter_code
_entity_poly.pdbx_strand_id
1 'polypeptide(L)'
;GGGTMEERIALAKKLLGKEVRITEVVSPGDVVDVAAVTRGKGFQGVVKRWGVKLLVHKNSKHRRMIGTLGPWRTWVMSTVPQAGQTGYHQRTEYNMVVIGIGENGEEVTPKGGFLQYGIIRNNYMLIKGSVPGPAKRLVRIRDAVRYHGKGVEIDLRYVSVESKQGR
;
A
#
# COMPACT_ATOMS: atom_id res chain seq x y z
N GLY A 1 -9.64 -10.18 -17.58
CA GLY A 1 -9.38 -11.29 -18.52
C GLY A 1 -10.68 -11.85 -19.03
N GLY A 2 -10.66 -12.91 -19.83
CA GLY A 2 -11.87 -13.60 -20.31
C GLY A 2 -11.76 -14.04 -21.77
N GLY A 3 -12.70 -14.86 -22.23
CA GLY A 3 -12.74 -15.43 -23.58
C GLY A 3 -12.98 -14.40 -24.69
N THR A 4 -14.00 -14.62 -25.51
CA THR A 4 -14.25 -13.80 -26.71
C THR A 4 -14.82 -12.42 -26.37
N MET A 5 -14.81 -11.48 -27.34
CA MET A 5 -15.34 -10.12 -27.13
C MET A 5 -16.84 -10.13 -26.81
N GLU A 6 -17.59 -11.01 -27.47
CA GLU A 6 -19.04 -11.14 -27.30
C GLU A 6 -19.41 -11.59 -25.87
N GLU A 7 -18.69 -12.58 -25.33
CA GLU A 7 -18.86 -13.04 -23.95
C GLU A 7 -18.61 -11.93 -22.93
N ARG A 8 -17.58 -11.11 -23.17
CA ARG A 8 -17.24 -9.99 -22.28
C ARG A 8 -18.34 -8.93 -22.27
N ILE A 9 -18.92 -8.61 -23.43
CA ILE A 9 -20.03 -7.67 -23.55
C ILE A 9 -21.28 -8.24 -22.85
N ALA A 10 -21.57 -9.53 -23.03
CA ALA A 10 -22.69 -10.19 -22.38
C ALA A 10 -22.55 -10.16 -20.85
N LEU A 11 -21.35 -10.45 -20.33
CA LEU A 11 -21.05 -10.37 -18.91
C LEU A 11 -21.23 -8.94 -18.38
N ALA A 12 -20.68 -7.94 -19.09
CA ALA A 12 -20.80 -6.54 -18.71
C ALA A 12 -22.28 -6.10 -18.64
N LYS A 13 -23.11 -6.49 -19.61
CA LYS A 13 -24.55 -6.22 -19.59
C LYS A 13 -25.26 -6.90 -18.42
N LYS A 14 -24.85 -8.11 -18.03
CA LYS A 14 -25.45 -8.84 -16.89
C LYS A 14 -25.15 -8.20 -15.53
N LEU A 15 -23.96 -7.61 -15.39
CA LEU A 15 -23.49 -6.95 -14.17
C LEU A 15 -23.93 -5.48 -14.06
N LEU A 16 -24.30 -4.86 -15.19
CA LEU A 16 -24.76 -3.48 -15.21
C LEU A 16 -25.96 -3.28 -14.25
N GLY A 17 -25.83 -2.32 -13.33
CA GLY A 17 -26.86 -2.02 -12.34
C GLY A 17 -26.91 -2.96 -11.12
N LYS A 18 -26.00 -3.94 -11.03
CA LYS A 18 -25.86 -4.82 -9.87
C LYS A 18 -24.62 -4.46 -9.06
N GLU A 19 -24.68 -4.74 -7.76
CA GLU A 19 -23.51 -4.65 -6.88
C GLU A 19 -22.58 -5.83 -7.12
N VAL A 20 -21.28 -5.55 -7.24
CA VAL A 20 -20.23 -6.58 -7.33
C VAL A 20 -19.54 -6.67 -5.98
N ARG A 21 -19.65 -7.84 -5.33
CA ARG A 21 -19.01 -8.08 -4.03
C ARG A 21 -17.56 -8.50 -4.20
N ILE A 22 -16.75 -8.25 -3.17
CA ILE A 22 -15.31 -8.59 -3.21
C ILE A 22 -15.07 -10.10 -3.25
N THR A 23 -15.98 -10.88 -2.67
CA THR A 23 -15.97 -12.35 -2.66
C THR A 23 -16.13 -12.98 -4.04
N GLU A 24 -16.70 -12.25 -5.01
CA GLU A 24 -16.86 -12.72 -6.39
C GLU A 24 -15.60 -12.50 -7.24
N VAL A 25 -14.71 -11.61 -6.81
CA VAL A 25 -13.52 -11.20 -7.57
C VAL A 25 -12.26 -11.87 -7.05
N VAL A 26 -12.15 -12.04 -5.73
CA VAL A 26 -10.92 -12.50 -5.08
C VAL A 26 -11.26 -13.61 -4.08
N SER A 27 -10.42 -14.64 -4.03
CA SER A 27 -10.48 -15.72 -3.05
C SER A 27 -9.33 -15.65 -2.04
N PRO A 28 -9.51 -16.18 -0.81
CA PRO A 28 -8.38 -16.37 0.11
C PRO A 28 -7.28 -17.22 -0.55
N GLY A 29 -6.02 -16.81 -0.37
CA GLY A 29 -4.86 -17.43 -1.01
C GLY A 29 -4.44 -16.77 -2.33
N ASP A 30 -5.28 -15.93 -2.93
CA ASP A 30 -4.93 -15.21 -4.15
C ASP A 30 -3.83 -14.19 -3.90
N VAL A 31 -3.05 -13.95 -4.97
CA VAL A 31 -1.99 -12.96 -5.00
C VAL A 31 -2.46 -11.75 -5.79
N VAL A 32 -2.40 -10.57 -5.16
CA VAL A 32 -2.91 -9.31 -5.70
C VAL A 32 -1.82 -8.24 -5.72
N ASP A 33 -1.96 -7.29 -6.63
CA ASP A 33 -1.20 -6.05 -6.60
C ASP A 33 -2.06 -4.92 -6.01
N VAL A 34 -1.46 -4.12 -5.13
CA VAL A 34 -2.15 -2.99 -4.50
C VAL A 34 -1.52 -1.68 -4.91
N ALA A 35 -2.30 -0.87 -5.60
CA ALA A 35 -1.96 0.48 -5.99
C ALA A 35 -2.60 1.49 -5.02
N ALA A 36 -1.77 2.25 -4.33
CA ALA A 36 -2.22 3.25 -3.37
C ALA A 36 -1.29 4.47 -3.31
N VAL A 37 -1.78 5.54 -2.68
CA VAL A 37 -0.98 6.75 -2.46
C VAL A 37 -0.38 6.70 -1.06
N THR A 38 0.94 6.83 -0.99
CA THR A 38 1.72 6.80 0.26
C THR A 38 1.37 7.95 1.21
N ARG A 39 1.63 7.78 2.51
CA ARG A 39 1.44 8.86 3.50
C ARG A 39 2.33 10.06 3.16
N GLY A 40 1.72 11.24 3.06
CA GLY A 40 2.43 12.49 2.80
C GLY A 40 3.28 12.89 4.01
N LYS A 41 4.51 13.35 3.75
CA LYS A 41 5.43 13.90 4.75
C LYS A 41 5.80 15.37 4.46
N GLY A 42 5.23 15.98 3.43
CA GLY A 42 5.51 17.36 3.02
C GLY A 42 6.94 17.55 2.49
N PHE A 43 7.46 18.77 2.59
CA PHE A 43 8.85 19.08 2.27
C PHE A 43 9.79 18.43 3.28
N GLN A 44 10.75 17.65 2.80
CA GLN A 44 11.78 17.02 3.64
C GLN A 44 13.17 17.34 3.11
N GLY A 45 14.11 17.47 4.05
CA GLY A 45 15.53 17.60 3.72
C GLY A 45 16.10 16.32 3.11
N VAL A 46 17.27 16.46 2.47
CA VAL A 46 17.91 15.39 1.70
C VAL A 46 18.06 14.09 2.49
N VAL A 47 18.50 14.18 3.75
CA VAL A 47 18.76 13.02 4.62
C VAL A 47 17.52 12.14 4.78
N LYS A 48 16.35 12.74 5.02
CA LYS A 48 15.11 11.97 5.25
C LYS A 48 14.45 11.52 3.94
N ARG A 49 14.62 12.29 2.86
CA ARG A 49 14.06 11.97 1.55
C ARG A 49 14.83 10.86 0.82
N TRP A 50 16.15 10.90 0.89
CA TRP A 50 17.06 10.04 0.11
C TRP A 50 17.95 9.13 0.96
N GLY A 51 17.94 9.24 2.30
CA GLY A 51 18.75 8.38 3.17
C GLY A 51 20.25 8.70 3.17
N VAL A 52 20.66 9.89 2.72
CA VAL A 52 22.08 10.28 2.68
C VAL A 52 22.68 10.34 4.09
N LYS A 53 23.93 9.88 4.22
CA LYS A 53 24.68 9.92 5.50
C LYS A 53 24.78 11.35 6.04
N LEU A 54 24.58 11.49 7.35
CA LEU A 54 24.82 12.76 8.05
C LEU A 54 26.30 13.15 8.00
N LEU A 55 26.56 14.44 7.82
CA LEU A 55 27.90 14.98 7.95
C LEU A 55 28.40 14.88 9.41
N VAL A 56 29.71 15.03 9.59
CA VAL A 56 30.35 14.99 10.91
C VAL A 56 29.83 16.09 11.82
N HIS A 57 29.88 15.88 13.14
CA HIS A 57 29.38 16.85 14.11
C HIS A 57 30.16 18.18 14.08
N LYS A 58 31.42 18.18 13.65
CA LYS A 58 32.27 19.37 13.53
C LYS A 58 32.01 20.21 12.28
N ASN A 59 31.01 19.87 11.47
CA ASN A 59 30.71 20.65 10.28
C ASN A 59 30.07 22.00 10.66
N SER A 60 30.62 23.10 10.17
CA SER A 60 30.32 24.45 10.66
C SER A 60 28.88 24.93 10.37
N LYS A 61 28.28 24.58 9.23
CA LYS A 61 26.98 25.13 8.81
C LYS A 61 25.82 24.18 9.07
N HIS A 62 25.72 23.11 8.29
CA HIS A 62 24.61 22.18 8.37
C HIS A 62 25.12 20.74 8.38
N ARG A 63 24.57 19.95 9.30
CA ARG A 63 24.89 18.52 9.38
C ARG A 63 23.99 17.65 8.48
N ARG A 64 22.77 18.13 8.20
CA ARG A 64 21.73 17.41 7.45
C ARG A 64 21.67 17.84 5.98
N MET A 65 22.82 17.88 5.33
CA MET A 65 22.96 18.25 3.91
C MET A 65 23.91 17.28 3.19
N ILE A 66 24.08 17.48 1.88
CA ILE A 66 25.06 16.74 1.07
C ILE A 66 26.40 17.48 1.15
N GLY A 67 27.51 16.74 1.06
CA GLY A 67 28.84 17.32 1.04
C GLY A 67 29.12 18.15 -0.22
N THR A 68 28.98 17.54 -1.41
CA THR A 68 29.21 18.18 -2.71
C THR A 68 28.01 17.99 -3.63
N LEU A 69 27.64 19.03 -4.40
CA LEU A 69 26.55 18.97 -5.39
C LEU A 69 27.01 18.44 -6.74
N GLY A 70 28.31 18.45 -7.04
CA GLY A 70 28.85 18.02 -8.34
C GLY A 70 30.23 18.60 -8.65
N PRO A 71 30.85 18.18 -9.76
CA PRO A 71 32.12 18.71 -10.22
C PRO A 71 31.96 20.08 -10.90
N TRP A 72 33.07 20.83 -11.05
CA TRP A 72 33.08 22.20 -11.59
C TRP A 72 32.42 22.34 -12.97
N ARG A 73 32.76 21.44 -13.90
CA ARG A 73 32.45 21.61 -15.34
C ARG A 73 31.03 21.23 -15.74
N THR A 74 30.17 20.84 -14.80
CA THR A 74 28.79 20.44 -15.09
C THR A 74 27.79 21.18 -14.22
N TRP A 75 26.59 21.36 -14.76
CA TRP A 75 25.44 21.79 -13.98
C TRP A 75 25.03 20.72 -12.96
N VAL A 76 24.23 21.11 -11.98
CA VAL A 76 23.68 20.16 -11.00
C VAL A 76 22.83 19.13 -11.73
N MET A 77 23.26 17.88 -11.68
CA MET A 77 22.59 16.76 -12.34
C MET A 77 21.28 16.41 -11.60
N SER A 78 20.27 15.95 -12.34
CA SER A 78 18.98 15.51 -11.77
C SER A 78 19.11 14.28 -10.85
N THR A 79 20.20 13.53 -10.99
CA THR A 79 20.55 12.38 -10.14
C THR A 79 21.03 12.79 -8.75
N VAL A 80 21.45 14.05 -8.57
CA VAL A 80 21.92 14.54 -7.27
C VAL A 80 20.71 14.63 -6.33
N PRO A 81 20.76 13.98 -5.16
CA PRO A 81 19.64 14.01 -4.24
C PRO A 81 19.39 15.45 -3.80
N GLN A 82 18.14 15.90 -3.78
CA GLN A 82 17.80 17.26 -3.33
C GLN A 82 16.62 17.21 -2.35
N ALA A 83 16.54 18.22 -1.49
CA ALA A 83 15.39 18.39 -0.61
C ALA A 83 14.11 18.61 -1.42
N GLY A 84 12.96 18.24 -0.87
CA GLY A 84 11.70 18.39 -1.58
C GLY A 84 10.58 17.53 -1.04
N GLN A 85 9.50 17.44 -1.82
CA GLN A 85 8.32 16.65 -1.47
C GLN A 85 8.69 15.18 -1.21
N THR A 86 8.20 14.67 -0.08
CA THR A 86 8.36 13.25 0.30
C THR A 86 7.00 12.66 0.68
N GLY A 87 6.72 11.50 0.09
CA GLY A 87 5.43 10.83 0.26
C GLY A 87 4.33 11.51 -0.56
N TYR A 88 3.11 11.00 -0.42
CA TYR A 88 2.01 11.34 -1.34
C TYR A 88 2.31 10.96 -2.80
N HIS A 89 3.15 9.95 -3.00
CA HIS A 89 3.42 9.35 -4.29
C HIS A 89 2.55 8.11 -4.49
N GLN A 90 2.12 7.87 -5.72
CA GLN A 90 1.48 6.62 -6.12
C GLN A 90 2.51 5.49 -6.13
N ARG A 91 2.20 4.38 -5.45
CA ARG A 91 3.01 3.17 -5.43
C ARG A 91 2.13 1.96 -5.64
N THR A 92 2.70 0.95 -6.29
CA THR A 92 2.08 -0.35 -6.47
C THR A 92 2.95 -1.36 -5.76
N GLU A 93 2.43 -1.95 -4.69
CA GLU A 93 3.05 -3.09 -4.04
C GLU A 93 2.57 -4.36 -4.74
N TYR A 94 3.52 -5.16 -5.19
CA TYR A 94 3.26 -6.37 -5.96
C TYR A 94 3.26 -7.60 -5.07
N ASN A 95 2.59 -8.66 -5.53
CA ASN A 95 2.66 -9.99 -4.93
C ASN A 95 2.19 -10.04 -3.47
N MET A 96 1.18 -9.25 -3.10
CA MET A 96 0.61 -9.33 -1.76
C MET A 96 -0.43 -10.44 -1.71
N VAL A 97 -0.40 -11.21 -0.63
CA VAL A 97 -1.26 -12.39 -0.49
C VAL A 97 -2.51 -12.02 0.29
N VAL A 98 -3.67 -12.45 -0.20
CA VAL A 98 -4.94 -12.31 0.52
C VAL A 98 -5.06 -13.44 1.52
N ILE A 99 -5.11 -13.10 2.80
CA ILE A 99 -5.17 -14.05 3.91
C ILE A 99 -6.60 -14.54 4.12
N GLY A 100 -7.57 -13.63 4.02
CA GLY A 100 -8.96 -13.94 4.29
C GLY A 100 -9.89 -12.81 3.85
N ILE A 101 -11.14 -13.18 3.58
CA ILE A 101 -12.21 -12.28 3.21
C ILE A 101 -13.39 -12.62 4.12
N GLY A 102 -14.07 -11.60 4.64
CA GLY A 102 -15.25 -11.80 5.46
C GLY A 102 -16.26 -10.68 5.31
N GLU A 103 -17.50 -10.98 5.64
CA GLU A 103 -18.61 -10.02 5.61
C GLU A 103 -18.81 -9.35 6.98
N ASN A 104 -18.51 -10.07 8.08
CA ASN A 104 -18.71 -9.58 9.45
C ASN A 104 -17.47 -8.88 10.03
N GLY A 105 -17.47 -7.55 10.03
CA GLY A 105 -16.34 -6.76 10.53
C GLY A 105 -16.02 -6.90 12.03
N GLU A 106 -16.92 -7.45 12.84
CA GLU A 106 -16.70 -7.64 14.29
C GLU A 106 -15.59 -8.68 14.57
N GLU A 107 -15.43 -9.68 13.69
CA GLU A 107 -14.43 -10.76 13.85
C GLU A 107 -12.99 -10.24 13.82
N VAL A 108 -12.76 -9.12 13.13
CA VAL A 108 -11.43 -8.53 12.92
C VAL A 108 -11.23 -7.27 13.76
N THR A 109 -12.31 -6.60 14.18
CA THR A 109 -12.23 -5.31 14.85
C THR A 109 -11.67 -5.46 16.28
N PRO A 110 -10.48 -4.91 16.60
CA PRO A 110 -9.92 -4.99 17.94
C PRO A 110 -10.84 -4.39 19.01
N LYS A 111 -10.69 -4.83 20.27
CA LYS A 111 -11.35 -4.19 21.41
C LYS A 111 -11.03 -2.69 21.44
N GLY A 112 -12.06 -1.84 21.39
CA GLY A 112 -11.91 -0.38 21.28
C GLY A 112 -11.81 0.17 19.84
N GLY A 113 -11.81 -0.69 18.82
CA GLY A 113 -11.77 -0.33 17.41
C GLY A 113 -10.36 -0.06 16.87
N PHE A 114 -10.27 0.11 15.55
CA PHE A 114 -9.01 0.47 14.89
C PHE A 114 -8.66 1.94 15.16
N LEU A 115 -7.41 2.19 15.59
CA LEU A 115 -6.90 3.54 15.81
C LEU A 115 -7.09 4.42 14.57
N GLN A 116 -7.68 5.60 14.77
CA GLN A 116 -7.97 6.58 13.72
C GLN A 116 -8.90 6.08 12.60
N TYR A 117 -9.55 4.93 12.77
CA TYR A 117 -10.51 4.35 11.82
C TYR A 117 -11.88 4.10 12.48
N GLY A 118 -11.93 3.26 13.51
CA GLY A 118 -13.16 2.85 14.19
C GLY A 118 -13.49 1.37 13.99
N ILE A 119 -14.78 1.03 14.05
CA ILE A 119 -15.31 -0.33 13.88
C ILE A 119 -15.59 -0.59 12.40
N ILE A 120 -15.26 -1.79 11.92
CA ILE A 120 -15.58 -2.22 10.56
C ILE A 120 -17.03 -2.72 10.53
N ARG A 121 -17.85 -2.16 9.61
CA ARG A 121 -19.28 -2.50 9.47
C ARG A 121 -19.63 -3.20 8.14
N ASN A 122 -18.69 -3.22 7.21
CA ASN A 122 -18.88 -3.75 5.86
C ASN A 122 -17.91 -4.92 5.63
N ASN A 123 -18.01 -5.52 4.44
CA ASN A 123 -17.07 -6.52 3.96
C ASN A 123 -15.62 -6.04 4.10
N TYR A 124 -14.74 -6.94 4.52
CA TYR A 124 -13.32 -6.67 4.72
C TYR A 124 -12.46 -7.71 4.01
N MET A 125 -11.21 -7.33 3.78
CA MET A 125 -10.18 -8.21 3.24
C MET A 125 -8.91 -8.05 4.05
N LEU A 126 -8.34 -9.18 4.46
CA LEU A 126 -7.07 -9.27 5.15
C LEU A 126 -5.97 -9.51 4.13
N ILE A 127 -5.03 -8.56 4.04
CA ILE A 127 -3.87 -8.66 3.15
C ILE A 127 -2.63 -8.86 4.00
N LYS A 128 -1.76 -9.77 3.58
CA LYS A 128 -0.45 -9.99 4.20
C LYS A 128 0.45 -8.77 4.03
N GLY A 129 0.95 -8.24 5.14
CA GLY A 129 1.95 -7.18 5.16
C GLY A 129 1.37 -5.78 5.31
N SER A 130 2.02 -4.78 4.72
CA SER A 130 1.64 -3.38 4.82
C SER A 130 1.09 -2.84 3.52
N VAL A 131 -0.02 -2.10 3.60
CA VAL A 131 -0.60 -1.38 2.46
C VAL A 131 -0.09 0.07 2.46
N PRO A 132 0.31 0.63 1.30
CA PRO A 132 0.76 2.03 1.25
C PRO A 132 -0.36 3.01 1.57
N GLY A 133 -0.10 3.92 2.52
CA GLY A 133 -1.01 5.03 2.83
C GLY A 133 -1.44 5.06 4.30
N PRO A 134 -2.10 6.14 4.74
CA PRO A 134 -2.78 6.19 6.04
C PRO A 134 -4.13 5.47 5.99
N ALA A 135 -4.70 5.21 7.16
CA ALA A 135 -6.07 4.74 7.32
C ALA A 135 -7.08 5.67 6.61
N LYS A 136 -8.25 5.13 6.24
CA LYS A 136 -9.36 5.80 5.51
C LYS A 136 -9.06 6.23 4.07
N ARG A 137 -7.88 5.94 3.54
CA ARG A 137 -7.53 6.25 2.15
C ARG A 137 -8.05 5.17 1.20
N LEU A 138 -8.54 5.58 0.03
CA LEU A 138 -8.89 4.66 -1.05
C LEU A 138 -7.65 3.90 -1.53
N VAL A 139 -7.82 2.59 -1.67
CA VAL A 139 -6.81 1.65 -2.14
C VAL A 139 -7.37 0.94 -3.36
N ARG A 140 -6.59 0.86 -4.45
CA ARG A 140 -6.96 0.12 -5.66
C ARG A 140 -6.26 -1.22 -5.64
N ILE A 141 -7.02 -2.27 -5.89
CA ILE A 141 -6.53 -3.65 -5.90
C ILE A 141 -6.79 -4.22 -7.29
N ARG A 142 -5.86 -5.01 -7.79
CA ARG A 142 -5.97 -5.71 -9.07
C ARG A 142 -5.31 -7.07 -8.97
N ASP A 143 -5.63 -7.94 -9.92
CA ASP A 143 -4.94 -9.22 -10.08
C ASP A 143 -3.43 -9.00 -10.25
N ALA A 144 -2.63 -9.89 -9.66
CA ALA A 144 -1.18 -9.77 -9.73
C ALA A 144 -0.68 -9.91 -11.17
N VAL A 145 0.07 -8.90 -11.63
CA VAL A 145 0.58 -8.90 -13.02
C VAL A 145 1.78 -9.84 -13.17
N ARG A 146 2.57 -10.02 -12.11
CA ARG A 146 3.85 -10.74 -12.14
C ARG A 146 3.78 -12.16 -11.61
N TYR A 147 2.71 -12.50 -10.91
CA TYR A 147 2.54 -13.81 -10.30
C TYR A 147 1.75 -14.72 -11.24
N HIS A 148 2.36 -15.83 -11.63
CA HIS A 148 1.75 -16.83 -12.52
C HIS A 148 1.62 -18.21 -11.87
N GLY A 149 1.82 -18.29 -10.55
CA GLY A 149 1.70 -19.52 -9.77
C GLY A 149 0.26 -19.81 -9.35
N LYS A 150 0.03 -21.02 -8.81
CA LYS A 150 -1.20 -21.32 -8.06
C LYS A 150 -1.19 -20.53 -6.76
N GLY A 151 -2.36 -20.06 -6.31
CA GLY A 151 -2.52 -19.33 -5.05
C GLY A 151 -1.86 -20.04 -3.86
N VAL A 152 -1.58 -19.26 -2.81
CA VAL A 152 -0.97 -19.78 -1.58
C VAL A 152 -2.08 -20.41 -0.73
N GLU A 153 -1.91 -21.66 -0.33
CA GLU A 153 -2.83 -22.28 0.63
C GLU A 153 -2.61 -21.68 2.03
N ILE A 154 -3.68 -21.19 2.65
CA ILE A 154 -3.62 -20.46 3.92
C ILE A 154 -4.60 -21.09 4.91
N ASP A 155 -4.07 -21.50 6.05
CA ASP A 155 -4.83 -21.94 7.22
C ASP A 155 -4.84 -20.80 8.26
N LEU A 156 -5.95 -20.05 8.33
CA LEU A 156 -6.12 -18.96 9.28
C LEU A 156 -6.58 -19.52 10.64
N ARG A 157 -5.63 -19.71 11.57
CA ARG A 157 -5.93 -20.28 12.90
C ARG A 157 -6.45 -19.27 13.92
N TYR A 158 -5.91 -18.05 13.92
CA TYR A 158 -6.19 -17.07 14.95
C TYR A 158 -5.99 -15.64 14.44
N VAL A 159 -6.92 -14.75 14.79
CA VAL A 159 -6.84 -13.30 14.56
C VAL A 159 -6.82 -12.61 15.92
N SER A 160 -5.79 -11.79 16.16
CA SER A 160 -5.68 -11.02 17.41
C SER A 160 -6.66 -9.84 17.42
N VAL A 161 -7.65 -9.90 18.30
CA VAL A 161 -8.67 -8.86 18.53
C VAL A 161 -8.34 -8.00 19.77
N GLU A 162 -7.11 -8.09 20.27
CA GLU A 162 -6.65 -7.30 21.41
C GLU A 162 -6.55 -5.81 21.07
N SER A 163 -6.88 -4.95 22.05
CA SER A 163 -6.81 -3.49 21.93
C SER A 163 -5.45 -3.05 21.37
N LYS A 164 -5.47 -2.09 20.45
CA LYS A 164 -4.26 -1.47 19.90
C LYS A 164 -3.91 -0.14 20.59
N GLN A 165 -4.69 0.26 21.59
CA GLN A 165 -4.46 1.49 22.36
C GLN A 165 -3.73 1.16 23.67
N GLY A 166 -2.48 1.61 23.79
CA GLY A 166 -1.63 1.25 24.93
C GLY A 166 -1.11 -0.19 24.82
N ARG A 167 -0.30 -0.63 25.79
CA ARG A 167 0.13 -2.03 25.90
C ARG A 167 -1.06 -2.94 26.16
#